data_AF-A0A137P8D2-F1
#
_entry.id   AF-A0A137P8D2-F1
#
_cell.length_a   1.000
_cell.length_b   1.000
_cell.length_c   1.000
_cell.angle_alpha   90.00
_cell.angle_beta   90.00
_cell.angle_gamma   90.00
#
_symmetry.space_group_name_H-M   'P 1'
#
loop_
_entity.id
_entity.type
_entity.pdbx_description
1 polymer ?
#
loop_
_entity_poly.entity_id
_entity_poly.type
_entity_poly.pdbx_seq_one_letter_code
_entity_poly.pdbx_strand_id
1 'polypeptide(L)'
;MPEIPPTRVPTVKTRESICIWINSRELNTKLKFFLYNNLEILFTLYNKIRGYYGKPEEYLNSLVEYSKSTSNGQQKVAIVTGANSGIGAVTAKYLYKAGYYVILACRSKQKAEEVIDLIRENGADGQLKFIKFDGNSLKSVEEFVGEFGKLDKKLDLLVNNAGIMMCPHALTEDGIESQIGVNFISHFFLTSSLIPYLNDPAKIINLTSLAAFFANKLDLTQILDESKYDPYDNYAQSKLANMLHAYYLNSKLTSRNVTVYTVHPGAVSTNLTHMNKSLDSMKGVMDPLLKTAEAGTFTTLRCALLPPPANHETHSIYYAEENPFAAHVCCLDNNSADELINWAKETVEAKGFKLNTI
;
A
#
# COMPACT_ATOMS: atom_id res chain seq x y z
N MET A 1 -29.58 -5.80 3.76
CA MET A 1 -28.23 -5.59 3.22
C MET A 1 -27.53 -6.93 3.14
N PRO A 2 -26.70 -7.21 2.13
CA PRO A 2 -25.90 -8.43 2.07
C PRO A 2 -25.03 -8.56 3.34
N GLU A 3 -24.77 -9.80 3.77
CA GLU A 3 -23.89 -10.06 4.91
C GLU A 3 -22.43 -9.77 4.52
N ILE A 4 -21.70 -9.06 5.39
CA ILE A 4 -20.29 -8.76 5.16
C ILE A 4 -19.48 -10.06 5.29
N PRO A 5 -18.69 -10.45 4.29
CA PRO A 5 -17.83 -11.63 4.40
C PRO A 5 -16.92 -11.54 5.64
N PRO A 6 -16.84 -12.58 6.49
CA PRO A 6 -16.00 -12.55 7.68
C PRO A 6 -14.52 -12.52 7.32
N THR A 7 -13.68 -12.04 8.24
CA THR A 7 -12.22 -12.17 8.12
C THR A 7 -11.83 -13.64 8.13
N ARG A 8 -10.88 -14.06 7.28
CA ARG A 8 -10.40 -15.45 7.28
C ARG A 8 -9.38 -15.72 8.37
N VAL A 9 -8.48 -14.77 8.58
CA VAL A 9 -7.49 -14.87 9.64
C VAL A 9 -8.09 -14.27 10.92
N PRO A 10 -8.19 -15.05 12.01
CA PRO A 10 -8.67 -14.52 13.28
C PRO A 10 -7.63 -13.56 13.89
N THR A 11 -8.10 -12.56 14.64
CA THR A 11 -7.20 -11.70 15.42
C THR A 11 -6.45 -12.55 16.46
N VAL A 12 -5.11 -12.48 16.43
CA VAL A 12 -4.27 -13.16 17.43
C VAL A 12 -3.69 -12.13 18.38
N LYS A 13 -4.33 -11.92 19.53
CA LYS A 13 -3.87 -10.96 20.56
C LYS A 13 -2.40 -11.17 20.96
N THR A 14 -1.95 -12.43 21.03
CA THR A 14 -0.55 -12.76 21.35
C THR A 14 0.43 -12.18 20.35
N ARG A 15 0.10 -12.16 19.04
CA ARG A 15 0.96 -11.57 18.01
C ARG A 15 1.13 -10.08 18.26
N GLU A 16 0.02 -9.39 18.52
CA GLU A 16 0.02 -7.96 18.82
C GLU A 16 0.83 -7.65 20.09
N SER A 17 0.64 -8.42 21.18
CA SER A 17 1.43 -8.26 22.40
C SER A 17 2.93 -8.45 22.17
N ILE A 18 3.34 -9.40 21.32
CA ILE A 18 4.75 -9.59 20.97
C ILE A 18 5.28 -8.40 20.19
N CYS A 19 4.54 -7.89 19.19
CA CYS A 19 4.94 -6.72 18.43
C CYS A 19 5.08 -5.47 19.32
N ILE A 20 4.10 -5.24 20.22
CA ILE A 20 4.15 -4.16 21.21
C ILE A 20 5.39 -4.31 22.11
N TRP A 21 5.66 -5.53 22.59
CA TRP A 21 6.86 -5.79 23.38
C TRP A 21 8.14 -5.50 22.61
N ILE A 22 8.27 -5.94 21.34
CA ILE A 22 9.44 -5.64 20.51
C ILE A 22 9.60 -4.13 20.32
N ASN A 23 8.50 -3.41 20.07
CA ASN A 23 8.52 -1.96 19.86
C ASN A 23 8.85 -1.16 21.11
N SER A 24 8.52 -1.70 22.30
CA SER A 24 8.92 -1.09 23.57
C SER A 24 10.43 -1.19 23.86
N ARG A 25 11.19 -1.91 23.01
CA ARG A 25 12.64 -2.05 23.13
C ARG A 25 13.31 -1.17 22.06
N GLU A 26 14.32 -0.41 22.47
CA GLU A 26 15.19 0.36 21.57
C GLU A 26 16.23 -0.56 20.90
N LEU A 27 15.77 -1.62 20.25
CA LEU A 27 16.63 -2.52 19.48
C LEU A 27 17.05 -1.84 18.17
N ASN A 28 18.23 -2.20 17.66
CA ASN A 28 18.65 -1.77 16.33
C ASN A 28 17.78 -2.44 15.24
N THR A 29 17.75 -1.79 14.06
CA THR A 29 16.91 -2.17 12.93
C THR A 29 17.15 -3.61 12.45
N LYS A 30 18.40 -4.07 12.42
CA LYS A 30 18.73 -5.43 11.96
C LYS A 30 18.19 -6.50 12.89
N LEU A 31 18.25 -6.27 14.21
CA LEU A 31 17.68 -7.17 15.19
C LEU A 31 16.13 -7.14 15.14
N LYS A 32 15.52 -5.97 14.99
CA LYS A 32 14.07 -5.87 14.78
C LYS A 32 13.63 -6.58 13.52
N PHE A 33 14.33 -6.36 12.40
CA PHE A 33 14.11 -7.07 11.15
C PHE A 33 14.11 -8.58 11.37
N PHE A 34 15.15 -9.10 12.04
CA PHE A 34 15.24 -10.53 12.34
C PHE A 34 14.04 -11.02 13.17
N LEU A 35 13.70 -10.34 14.27
CA LEU A 35 12.59 -10.72 15.15
C LEU A 35 11.24 -10.70 14.41
N TYR A 36 10.95 -9.59 13.72
CA TYR A 36 9.70 -9.43 12.98
C TYR A 36 9.58 -10.38 11.80
N ASN A 37 10.66 -10.58 11.04
CA ASN A 37 10.65 -11.49 9.90
C ASN A 37 10.38 -12.93 10.34
N ASN A 38 11.04 -13.39 11.42
CA ASN A 38 10.79 -14.73 11.97
C ASN A 38 9.37 -14.85 12.53
N LEU A 39 8.89 -13.84 13.26
CA LEU A 39 7.52 -13.81 13.77
C LEU A 39 6.49 -13.90 12.63
N GLU A 40 6.71 -13.14 11.56
CA GLU A 40 5.84 -13.10 10.39
C GLU A 40 5.80 -14.44 9.67
N ILE A 41 6.96 -15.08 9.46
CA ILE A 41 7.05 -16.40 8.84
C ILE A 41 6.32 -17.45 9.70
N LEU A 42 6.53 -17.43 11.02
CA LEU A 42 5.87 -18.36 11.95
C LEU A 42 4.34 -18.23 11.89
N PHE A 43 3.80 -17.00 11.92
CA PHE A 43 2.36 -16.79 11.82
C PHE A 43 1.81 -17.10 10.43
N THR A 44 2.56 -16.79 9.37
CA THR A 44 2.18 -17.15 8.00
C THR A 44 2.07 -18.66 7.85
N LEU A 45 3.05 -19.41 8.36
CA LEU A 45 3.04 -20.88 8.34
C LEU A 45 1.88 -21.45 9.18
N TYR A 46 1.66 -20.90 10.38
CA TYR A 46 0.52 -21.28 11.23
C TYR A 46 -0.80 -21.09 10.49
N ASN A 47 -1.03 -19.93 9.89
CA ASN A 47 -2.25 -19.61 9.14
C ASN A 47 -2.41 -20.52 7.91
N LYS A 48 -1.31 -20.89 7.24
CA LYS A 48 -1.31 -21.84 6.13
C LYS A 48 -1.71 -23.24 6.59
N ILE A 49 -1.16 -23.74 7.69
CA ILE A 49 -1.52 -25.05 8.29
C ILE A 49 -2.99 -25.08 8.69
N ARG A 50 -3.52 -23.96 9.20
CA ARG A 50 -4.95 -23.80 9.53
C ARG A 50 -5.86 -23.67 8.30
N GLY A 51 -5.30 -23.57 7.10
CA GLY A 51 -6.07 -23.41 5.86
C GLY A 51 -6.67 -22.03 5.64
N TYR A 52 -6.27 -21.01 6.42
CA TYR A 52 -6.82 -19.65 6.31
C TYR A 52 -6.47 -18.96 4.99
N TYR A 53 -5.43 -19.42 4.29
CA TYR A 53 -5.08 -18.94 2.94
C TYR A 53 -5.54 -19.88 1.81
N GLY A 54 -6.21 -21.00 2.12
CA GLY A 54 -6.62 -21.98 1.11
C GLY A 54 -7.74 -21.46 0.21
N LYS A 55 -7.74 -21.80 -1.09
CA LYS A 55 -8.77 -21.35 -2.05
C LYS A 55 -9.02 -19.83 -2.01
N PRO A 56 -7.97 -19.00 -2.16
CA PRO A 56 -8.10 -17.56 -1.99
C PRO A 56 -9.11 -16.93 -2.97
N GLU A 57 -9.33 -17.53 -4.14
CA GLU A 57 -10.24 -17.03 -5.16
C GLU A 57 -11.69 -17.07 -4.72
N GLU A 58 -12.13 -18.14 -4.04
CA GLU A 58 -13.51 -18.27 -3.51
C GLU A 58 -13.80 -17.12 -2.53
N TYR A 59 -12.83 -16.82 -1.66
CA TYR A 59 -12.96 -15.73 -0.70
C TYR A 59 -12.97 -14.36 -1.38
N LEU A 60 -12.04 -14.10 -2.29
CA LEU A 60 -11.98 -12.82 -2.98
C LEU A 60 -13.22 -12.59 -3.85
N ASN A 61 -13.79 -13.64 -4.45
CA ASN A 61 -15.08 -13.55 -5.15
C ASN A 61 -16.23 -13.19 -4.18
N SER A 62 -16.22 -13.66 -2.93
CA SER A 62 -17.24 -13.23 -1.95
C SER A 62 -17.19 -11.73 -1.65
N LEU A 63 -15.99 -11.13 -1.65
CA LEU A 63 -15.82 -9.67 -1.51
C LEU A 63 -16.34 -8.93 -2.75
N VAL A 64 -16.10 -9.49 -3.95
CA VAL A 64 -16.61 -8.97 -5.22
C VAL A 64 -18.14 -8.96 -5.23
N GLU A 65 -18.79 -10.07 -4.87
CA GLU A 65 -20.25 -10.17 -4.86
C GLU A 65 -20.90 -9.21 -3.84
N TYR A 66 -20.27 -9.05 -2.68
CA TYR A 66 -20.70 -8.03 -1.71
C TYR A 66 -20.61 -6.61 -2.31
N SER A 67 -19.48 -6.27 -2.94
CA SER A 67 -19.31 -4.95 -3.55
C SER A 67 -20.31 -4.71 -4.69
N LYS A 68 -20.58 -5.72 -5.52
CA LYS A 68 -21.57 -5.61 -6.61
C LYS A 68 -22.97 -5.36 -6.06
N SER A 69 -23.39 -6.16 -5.08
CA SER A 69 -24.73 -6.05 -4.48
C SER A 69 -24.99 -4.74 -3.73
N THR A 70 -23.95 -3.99 -3.38
CA THR A 70 -24.05 -2.66 -2.74
C THR A 70 -23.76 -1.48 -3.66
N SER A 71 -23.32 -1.75 -4.90
CA SER A 71 -22.95 -0.70 -5.87
C SER A 71 -24.15 0.00 -6.53
N ASN A 72 -25.36 -0.55 -6.41
CA ASN A 72 -26.58 -0.07 -7.09
C ASN A 72 -26.40 0.17 -8.60
N GLY A 73 -25.52 -0.60 -9.25
CA GLY A 73 -25.23 -0.46 -10.69
C GLY A 73 -24.33 0.72 -11.06
N GLN A 74 -23.81 1.47 -10.09
CA GLN A 74 -22.85 2.55 -10.33
C GLN A 74 -21.44 2.00 -10.50
N GLN A 75 -20.80 2.31 -11.64
CA GLN A 75 -19.40 2.01 -11.86
C GLN A 75 -18.52 2.97 -11.08
N LYS A 76 -17.71 2.42 -10.16
CA LYS A 76 -16.71 3.14 -9.38
C LYS A 76 -15.37 3.20 -10.12
N VAL A 77 -14.57 4.23 -9.84
CA VAL A 77 -13.26 4.46 -10.45
C VAL A 77 -12.17 4.20 -9.42
N ALA A 78 -11.19 3.38 -9.79
CA ALA A 78 -10.04 3.06 -8.96
C ALA A 78 -8.72 3.33 -9.69
N ILE A 79 -7.73 3.83 -8.95
CA ILE A 79 -6.32 3.89 -9.38
C ILE A 79 -5.53 2.90 -8.54
N VAL A 80 -4.73 2.06 -9.18
CA VAL A 80 -3.80 1.14 -8.50
C VAL A 80 -2.39 1.36 -9.04
N THR A 81 -1.48 1.88 -8.20
CA THR A 81 -0.08 2.05 -8.59
C THR A 81 0.68 0.71 -8.54
N GLY A 82 1.55 0.45 -9.52
CA GLY A 82 2.30 -0.81 -9.60
C GLY A 82 1.42 -2.02 -9.91
N ALA A 83 0.32 -1.82 -10.65
CA ALA A 83 -0.66 -2.84 -10.99
C ALA A 83 -0.23 -3.85 -12.09
N ASN A 84 1.02 -3.83 -12.53
CA ASN A 84 1.53 -4.72 -13.59
C ASN A 84 2.17 -6.00 -13.05
N SER A 85 2.18 -6.24 -11.74
CA SER A 85 2.65 -7.49 -11.14
C SER A 85 2.16 -7.69 -9.70
N GLY A 86 2.30 -8.91 -9.18
CA GLY A 86 2.12 -9.23 -7.77
C GLY A 86 0.78 -8.76 -7.18
N ILE A 87 0.84 -8.19 -5.97
CA ILE A 87 -0.32 -7.70 -5.20
C ILE A 87 -1.12 -6.66 -6.01
N GLY A 88 -0.45 -5.75 -6.71
CA GLY A 88 -1.11 -4.72 -7.50
C GLY A 88 -1.93 -5.28 -8.65
N ALA A 89 -1.40 -6.25 -9.40
CA ALA A 89 -2.11 -6.90 -10.49
C ALA A 89 -3.33 -7.69 -10.01
N VAL A 90 -3.19 -8.42 -8.90
CA VAL A 90 -4.33 -9.14 -8.30
C VAL A 90 -5.37 -8.17 -7.75
N THR A 91 -4.95 -7.07 -7.12
CA THR A 91 -5.87 -6.01 -6.66
C THR A 91 -6.66 -5.45 -7.85
N ALA A 92 -5.99 -5.11 -8.96
CA ALA A 92 -6.65 -4.62 -10.17
C ALA A 92 -7.63 -5.66 -10.76
N LYS A 93 -7.25 -6.94 -10.79
CA LYS A 93 -8.11 -8.06 -11.24
C LYS A 93 -9.42 -8.13 -10.47
N TYR A 94 -9.38 -8.05 -9.13
CA TYR A 94 -10.58 -8.19 -8.32
C TYR A 94 -11.43 -6.91 -8.27
N LEU A 95 -10.82 -5.73 -8.40
CA LEU A 95 -11.57 -4.48 -8.64
C LEU A 95 -12.29 -4.52 -9.99
N TYR A 96 -11.63 -4.99 -11.04
CA TYR A 96 -12.26 -5.21 -12.35
C TYR A 96 -13.44 -6.19 -12.26
N LYS A 97 -13.25 -7.32 -11.56
CA LYS A 97 -14.34 -8.27 -11.32
C LYS A 97 -15.51 -7.64 -10.55
N ALA A 98 -15.24 -6.71 -9.64
CA ALA A 98 -16.26 -5.93 -8.93
C ALA A 98 -16.93 -4.83 -9.76
N GLY A 99 -16.60 -4.70 -11.05
CA GLY A 99 -17.24 -3.75 -11.96
C GLY A 99 -16.59 -2.36 -12.00
N TYR A 100 -15.41 -2.18 -11.39
CA TYR A 100 -14.73 -0.89 -11.36
C TYR A 100 -14.15 -0.52 -12.74
N TYR A 101 -14.04 0.79 -13.00
CA TYR A 101 -13.11 1.36 -13.96
C TYR A 101 -11.74 1.46 -13.31
N VAL A 102 -10.85 0.53 -13.61
CA VAL A 102 -9.54 0.42 -12.97
C VAL A 102 -8.45 1.01 -13.86
N ILE A 103 -7.75 1.99 -13.32
CA ILE A 103 -6.56 2.59 -13.91
C ILE A 103 -5.33 1.85 -13.37
N LEU A 104 -4.64 1.13 -14.26
CA LEU A 104 -3.36 0.53 -13.98
C LEU A 104 -2.28 1.61 -14.14
N ALA A 105 -1.85 2.16 -13.02
CA ALA A 105 -0.81 3.18 -12.94
C ALA A 105 0.57 2.50 -12.86
N CYS A 106 1.23 2.33 -14.01
CA CYS A 106 2.45 1.51 -14.14
C CYS A 106 3.51 2.18 -15.01
N ARG A 107 4.78 1.79 -14.84
CA ARG A 107 5.91 2.30 -15.63
C ARG A 107 5.92 1.79 -17.07
N SER A 108 5.76 0.48 -17.22
CA SER A 108 5.85 -0.21 -18.52
C SER A 108 4.45 -0.41 -19.09
N LYS A 109 4.18 0.25 -20.22
CA LYS A 109 2.95 0.07 -21.00
C LYS A 109 2.77 -1.39 -21.41
N GLN A 110 3.79 -2.00 -21.99
CA GLN A 110 3.76 -3.39 -22.45
C GLN A 110 3.34 -4.35 -21.32
N LYS A 111 4.04 -4.32 -20.16
CA LYS A 111 3.70 -5.21 -19.04
C LYS A 111 2.31 -4.95 -18.47
N ALA A 112 1.82 -3.70 -18.54
CA ALA A 112 0.47 -3.38 -18.12
C ALA A 112 -0.57 -3.92 -19.10
N GLU A 113 -0.33 -3.82 -20.41
CA GLU A 113 -1.20 -4.38 -21.45
C GLU A 113 -1.30 -5.91 -21.36
N GLU A 114 -0.17 -6.60 -21.16
CA GLU A 114 -0.15 -8.06 -20.92
C GLU A 114 -1.04 -8.47 -19.73
N VAL A 115 -0.98 -7.70 -18.63
CA VAL A 115 -1.84 -7.94 -17.45
C VAL A 115 -3.30 -7.60 -17.75
N ILE A 116 -3.57 -6.54 -18.50
CA ILE A 116 -4.94 -6.15 -18.89
C ILE A 116 -5.59 -7.26 -19.71
N ASP A 117 -4.87 -7.81 -20.68
CA ASP A 117 -5.37 -8.88 -21.55
C ASP A 117 -5.67 -10.14 -20.73
N LEU A 118 -4.76 -10.56 -19.85
CA LEU A 118 -4.98 -11.68 -18.94
C LEU A 118 -6.20 -11.48 -18.01
N ILE A 119 -6.42 -10.28 -17.51
CA ILE A 119 -7.57 -9.98 -16.65
C ILE A 119 -8.88 -10.06 -17.47
N ARG A 120 -8.87 -9.56 -18.72
CA ARG A 120 -10.05 -9.55 -19.61
C ARG A 120 -10.50 -10.93 -20.04
N GLU A 121 -9.57 -11.87 -20.26
CA GLU A 121 -9.89 -13.27 -20.63
C GLU A 121 -10.87 -13.94 -19.66
N ASN A 122 -10.91 -13.48 -18.41
CA ASN A 122 -11.75 -14.04 -17.37
C ASN A 122 -13.18 -13.47 -17.33
N GLY A 123 -13.54 -12.53 -18.22
CA GLY A 123 -14.89 -11.96 -18.40
C GLY A 123 -15.46 -11.25 -17.16
N ALA A 124 -15.66 -9.93 -17.20
CA ALA A 124 -16.39 -9.19 -16.16
C ALA A 124 -16.94 -7.85 -16.69
N ASP A 125 -17.73 -7.18 -15.86
CA ASP A 125 -18.40 -5.91 -16.19
C ASP A 125 -17.49 -4.66 -16.00
N GLY A 126 -16.25 -4.86 -15.54
CA GLY A 126 -15.31 -3.77 -15.27
C GLY A 126 -14.69 -3.17 -16.54
N GLN A 127 -13.90 -2.12 -16.35
CA GLN A 127 -13.07 -1.54 -17.41
C GLN A 127 -11.63 -1.41 -16.92
N LEU A 128 -10.68 -1.51 -17.84
CA LEU A 128 -9.25 -1.41 -17.56
C LEU A 128 -8.62 -0.38 -18.48
N LYS A 129 -7.86 0.53 -17.91
CA LYS A 129 -7.08 1.54 -18.64
C LYS A 129 -5.67 1.62 -18.09
N PHE A 130 -4.68 1.59 -18.98
CA PHE A 130 -3.32 1.95 -18.62
C PHE A 130 -3.15 3.48 -18.65
N ILE A 131 -2.49 4.04 -17.64
CA ILE A 131 -1.89 5.37 -17.66
C ILE A 131 -0.48 5.25 -17.09
N LYS A 132 0.50 5.86 -17.76
CA LYS A 132 1.90 5.79 -17.33
C LYS A 132 2.05 6.47 -15.97
N PHE A 133 2.64 5.75 -15.01
CA PHE A 133 3.05 6.28 -13.72
C PHE A 133 4.43 5.71 -13.39
N ASP A 134 5.41 6.60 -13.22
CA ASP A 134 6.73 6.27 -12.72
C ASP A 134 7.02 7.00 -11.42
N GLY A 135 7.06 6.25 -10.31
CA GLY A 135 7.42 6.81 -9.01
C GLY A 135 8.87 7.28 -8.91
N ASN A 136 9.70 7.01 -9.92
CA ASN A 136 11.07 7.52 -10.03
C ASN A 136 11.15 8.94 -10.62
N SER A 137 10.02 9.56 -10.97
CA SER A 137 9.97 10.85 -11.68
C SER A 137 8.72 11.65 -11.27
N LEU A 138 8.90 12.76 -10.54
CA LEU A 138 7.79 13.65 -10.16
C LEU A 138 7.09 14.23 -11.39
N LYS A 139 7.82 14.48 -12.47
CA LYS A 139 7.24 14.84 -13.76
C LYS A 139 6.26 13.77 -14.27
N SER A 140 6.62 12.49 -14.17
CA SER A 140 5.70 11.41 -14.53
C SER A 140 4.45 11.38 -13.66
N VAL A 141 4.53 11.80 -12.39
CA VAL A 141 3.38 11.89 -11.48
C VAL A 141 2.45 13.03 -11.91
N GLU A 142 2.99 14.21 -12.22
CA GLU A 142 2.21 15.35 -12.74
C GLU A 142 1.51 14.99 -14.06
N GLU A 143 2.24 14.38 -15.00
CA GLU A 143 1.69 13.90 -16.28
C GLU A 143 0.58 12.87 -16.06
N PHE A 144 0.74 11.93 -15.12
CA PHE A 144 -0.30 10.96 -14.77
C PHE A 144 -1.59 11.66 -14.29
N VAL A 145 -1.46 12.66 -13.41
CA VAL A 145 -2.63 13.41 -12.90
C VAL A 145 -3.30 14.19 -14.03
N GLY A 146 -2.53 14.79 -14.93
CA GLY A 146 -3.05 15.47 -16.12
C GLY A 146 -3.83 14.51 -17.03
N GLU A 147 -3.30 13.32 -17.31
CA GLU A 147 -3.99 12.29 -18.09
C GLU A 147 -5.24 11.75 -17.40
N PHE A 148 -5.22 11.60 -16.08
CA PHE A 148 -6.41 11.23 -15.31
C PHE A 148 -7.48 12.33 -15.38
N GLY A 149 -7.10 13.59 -15.24
CA GLY A 149 -8.01 14.73 -15.33
C GLY A 149 -8.74 14.83 -16.67
N LYS A 150 -8.09 14.44 -17.77
CA LYS A 150 -8.71 14.36 -19.12
C LYS A 150 -9.83 13.32 -19.22
N LEU A 151 -9.94 12.38 -18.28
CA LEU A 151 -11.01 11.39 -18.27
C LEU A 151 -12.35 11.96 -17.79
N ASP A 152 -12.33 13.13 -17.14
CA ASP A 152 -13.51 13.77 -16.53
C ASP A 152 -14.27 12.80 -15.60
N LYS A 153 -13.53 12.16 -14.70
CA LYS A 153 -14.06 11.19 -13.71
C LYS A 153 -13.71 11.61 -12.29
N LYS A 154 -14.60 11.28 -11.35
CA LYS A 154 -14.31 11.30 -9.92
C LYS A 154 -13.69 9.97 -9.49
N LEU A 155 -12.85 10.02 -8.45
CA LEU A 155 -12.06 8.90 -7.96
C LEU A 155 -12.68 8.35 -6.67
N ASP A 156 -13.11 7.09 -6.69
CA ASP A 156 -13.67 6.41 -5.52
C ASP A 156 -12.61 5.69 -4.69
N LEU A 157 -11.51 5.26 -5.32
CA LEU A 157 -10.47 4.46 -4.66
C LEU A 157 -9.07 4.76 -5.19
N LEU A 158 -8.17 5.19 -4.33
CA LEU A 158 -6.73 5.27 -4.60
C LEU A 158 -5.99 4.16 -3.83
N VAL A 159 -5.27 3.29 -4.54
CA VAL A 159 -4.39 2.28 -3.94
C VAL A 159 -2.94 2.61 -4.27
N ASN A 160 -2.26 3.22 -3.31
CA ASN A 160 -0.83 3.51 -3.35
C ASN A 160 -0.05 2.23 -3.00
N ASN A 161 0.13 1.36 -4.01
CA ASN A 161 0.72 0.03 -3.88
C ASN A 161 2.17 -0.08 -4.39
N ALA A 162 2.56 0.74 -5.37
CA ALA A 162 3.89 0.66 -5.96
C ALA A 162 4.99 0.82 -4.91
N GLY A 163 6.12 0.16 -5.13
CA GLY A 163 7.28 0.37 -4.30
C GLY A 163 8.48 -0.48 -4.69
N ILE A 164 9.60 -0.15 -4.06
CA ILE A 164 10.89 -0.82 -4.15
C ILE A 164 11.39 -1.13 -2.75
N MET A 165 12.24 -2.13 -2.61
CA MET A 165 12.63 -2.65 -1.30
C MET A 165 14.12 -2.98 -1.23
N MET A 166 14.77 -2.45 -0.19
CA MET A 166 16.12 -2.81 0.24
C MET A 166 17.13 -2.81 -0.92
N CYS A 167 17.01 -1.86 -1.84
CA CYS A 167 17.90 -1.75 -2.97
C CYS A 167 19.24 -1.10 -2.57
N PRO A 168 20.29 -1.19 -3.41
CA PRO A 168 21.47 -0.34 -3.27
C PRO A 168 21.11 1.15 -3.32
N HIS A 169 21.99 2.01 -2.80
CA HIS A 169 21.80 3.47 -2.88
C HIS A 169 21.66 3.89 -4.35
N ALA A 170 20.63 4.68 -4.62
CA ALA A 170 20.35 5.29 -5.90
C ALA A 170 19.49 6.53 -5.68
N LEU A 171 19.50 7.43 -6.66
CA LEU A 171 18.63 8.60 -6.69
C LEU A 171 17.55 8.43 -7.76
N THR A 172 16.39 9.03 -7.52
CA THR A 172 15.34 9.24 -8.53
C THR A 172 15.81 10.23 -9.60
N GLU A 173 15.03 10.39 -10.68
CA GLU A 173 15.30 11.43 -11.69
C GLU A 173 15.32 12.85 -11.08
N ASP A 174 14.60 13.04 -9.97
CA ASP A 174 14.52 14.30 -9.25
C ASP A 174 15.64 14.47 -8.19
N GLY A 175 16.56 13.52 -8.07
CA GLY A 175 17.67 13.57 -7.11
C GLY A 175 17.26 13.28 -5.66
N ILE A 176 16.24 12.44 -5.45
CA ILE A 176 15.77 12.01 -4.13
C ILE A 176 16.22 10.55 -3.91
N GLU A 177 16.59 10.15 -2.69
CA GLU A 177 16.89 8.74 -2.39
C GLU A 177 15.77 7.83 -2.90
N SER A 178 16.13 6.78 -3.63
CA SER A 178 15.20 6.00 -4.45
C SER A 178 14.05 5.36 -3.66
N GLN A 179 14.30 4.83 -2.46
CA GLN A 179 13.28 4.15 -1.66
C GLN A 179 12.27 5.14 -1.10
N ILE A 180 12.70 6.24 -0.49
CA ILE A 180 11.76 7.29 -0.04
C ILE A 180 11.08 7.99 -1.23
N GLY A 181 11.82 8.19 -2.32
CA GLY A 181 11.35 8.84 -3.55
C GLY A 181 10.19 8.07 -4.18
N VAL A 182 10.42 6.78 -4.47
CA VAL A 182 9.44 5.92 -5.12
C VAL A 182 8.32 5.51 -4.15
N ASN A 183 8.65 5.09 -2.91
CA ASN A 183 7.64 4.51 -2.02
C ASN A 183 6.73 5.56 -1.38
N PHE A 184 7.27 6.75 -1.10
CA PHE A 184 6.58 7.79 -0.33
C PHE A 184 6.39 9.09 -1.13
N ILE A 185 7.45 9.79 -1.55
CA ILE A 185 7.35 11.12 -2.14
C ILE A 185 6.47 11.13 -3.40
N SER A 186 6.63 10.13 -4.28
CA SER A 186 5.79 10.00 -5.48
C SER A 186 4.30 9.81 -5.14
N HIS A 187 3.98 9.02 -4.11
CA HIS A 187 2.61 8.80 -3.66
C HIS A 187 2.06 9.99 -2.86
N PHE A 188 2.90 10.69 -2.09
CA PHE A 188 2.55 11.93 -1.42
C PHE A 188 2.13 12.98 -2.44
N PHE A 189 2.93 13.17 -3.49
CA PHE A 189 2.61 14.10 -4.57
C PHE A 189 1.36 13.65 -5.34
N LEU A 190 1.26 12.37 -5.68
CA LEU A 190 0.09 11.80 -6.36
C LEU A 190 -1.19 12.01 -5.56
N THR A 191 -1.21 11.65 -4.28
CA THR A 191 -2.38 11.78 -3.41
C THR A 191 -2.77 13.24 -3.25
N SER A 192 -1.82 14.14 -2.97
CA SER A 192 -2.08 15.58 -2.87
C SER A 192 -2.72 16.12 -4.15
N SER A 193 -2.21 15.70 -5.31
CA SER A 193 -2.69 16.13 -6.62
C SER A 193 -4.07 15.58 -6.97
N LEU A 194 -4.44 14.39 -6.46
CA LEU A 194 -5.72 13.73 -6.74
C LEU A 194 -6.86 14.13 -5.79
N ILE A 195 -6.58 14.83 -4.68
CA ILE A 195 -7.60 15.26 -3.71
C ILE A 195 -8.80 16.01 -4.33
N PRO A 196 -8.62 16.95 -5.30
CA PRO A 196 -9.75 17.60 -5.97
C PRO A 196 -10.64 16.65 -6.78
N TYR A 197 -10.13 15.47 -7.15
CA TYR A 197 -10.83 14.47 -7.94
C TYR A 197 -11.54 13.40 -7.10
N LEU A 198 -11.29 13.34 -5.80
CA LEU A 198 -11.95 12.37 -4.91
C LEU A 198 -13.47 12.54 -4.94
N ASN A 199 -14.17 11.41 -4.97
CA ASN A 199 -15.62 11.34 -4.81
C ASN A 199 -16.00 11.45 -3.31
N ASP A 200 -17.30 11.60 -3.05
CA ASP A 200 -17.88 11.52 -1.70
C ASP A 200 -18.94 10.40 -1.69
N PRO A 201 -18.67 9.25 -1.03
CA PRO A 201 -17.45 8.88 -0.32
C PRO A 201 -16.30 8.43 -1.25
N ALA A 202 -15.06 8.50 -0.76
CA ALA A 202 -13.89 7.90 -1.40
C ALA A 202 -12.98 7.17 -0.40
N LYS A 203 -12.03 6.39 -0.90
CA LYS A 203 -11.05 5.65 -0.10
C LYS A 203 -9.63 5.84 -0.59
N ILE A 204 -8.69 5.92 0.34
CA ILE A 204 -7.24 5.91 0.07
C ILE A 204 -6.62 4.77 0.85
N ILE A 205 -5.86 3.91 0.17
CA ILE A 205 -5.15 2.78 0.77
C ILE A 205 -3.66 2.94 0.49
N ASN A 206 -2.88 3.11 1.56
CA ASN A 206 -1.42 3.16 1.50
C ASN A 206 -0.84 1.80 1.88
N LEU A 207 -0.14 1.15 0.95
CA LEU A 207 0.56 -0.10 1.24
C LEU A 207 1.83 0.22 2.05
N THR A 208 1.86 -0.32 3.27
CA THR A 208 3.00 -0.23 4.18
C THR A 208 3.69 -1.60 4.22
N SER A 209 4.33 -1.90 5.35
CA SER A 209 4.96 -3.19 5.64
C SER A 209 5.19 -3.25 7.15
N LEU A 210 5.35 -4.45 7.70
CA LEU A 210 5.98 -4.61 9.01
C LEU A 210 7.35 -3.92 9.11
N ALA A 211 8.02 -3.64 7.98
CA ALA A 211 9.25 -2.88 7.96
C ALA A 211 9.14 -1.47 8.56
N ALA A 212 7.95 -0.87 8.59
CA ALA A 212 7.73 0.40 9.28
C ALA A 212 8.10 0.32 10.78
N PHE A 213 8.01 -0.86 11.40
CA PHE A 213 8.34 -1.09 12.81
C PHE A 213 9.81 -1.42 13.06
N PHE A 214 10.64 -1.52 12.02
CA PHE A 214 12.08 -1.72 12.19
C PHE A 214 12.76 -0.41 12.59
N ALA A 215 12.23 0.72 12.13
CA ALA A 215 12.62 2.03 12.62
C ALA A 215 12.10 2.23 14.06
N ASN A 216 12.88 2.91 14.91
CA ASN A 216 12.39 3.34 16.23
C ASN A 216 11.60 4.65 16.16
N LYS A 217 11.94 5.49 15.18
CA LYS A 217 11.37 6.82 14.97
C LYS A 217 11.56 7.25 13.51
N LEU A 218 10.86 8.31 13.13
CA LEU A 218 11.22 9.06 11.93
C LEU A 218 12.63 9.62 12.09
N ASP A 219 13.48 9.39 11.08
CA ASP A 219 14.83 9.94 11.03
C ASP A 219 15.13 10.42 9.60
N LEU A 220 14.91 11.72 9.36
CA LEU A 220 15.22 12.33 8.07
C LEU A 220 16.73 12.31 7.78
N THR A 221 17.60 12.25 8.79
CA THR A 221 19.06 12.16 8.55
C THR A 221 19.43 10.82 7.93
N GLN A 222 18.76 9.73 8.30
CA GLN A 222 18.92 8.41 7.66
C GLN A 222 18.54 8.44 6.18
N ILE A 223 17.59 9.32 5.80
CA ILE A 223 17.11 9.47 4.43
C ILE A 223 18.02 10.40 3.62
N LEU A 224 18.45 11.51 4.21
CA LEU A 224 19.10 12.61 3.49
C LEU A 224 20.63 12.52 3.47
N ASP A 225 21.24 11.81 4.43
CA ASP A 225 22.69 11.62 4.50
C ASP A 225 23.09 10.33 3.80
N GLU A 226 23.65 10.44 2.58
CA GLU A 226 24.12 9.29 1.80
C GLU A 226 25.13 8.43 2.56
N SER A 227 25.95 9.02 3.46
CA SER A 227 26.94 8.27 4.23
C SER A 227 26.33 7.34 5.27
N LYS A 228 25.05 7.55 5.62
CA LYS A 228 24.30 6.70 6.54
C LYS A 228 23.47 5.63 5.85
N TYR A 229 23.43 5.61 4.51
CA TYR A 229 22.54 4.72 3.78
C TYR A 229 22.69 3.25 4.20
N ASP A 230 21.60 2.66 4.68
CA ASP A 230 21.46 1.22 4.87
C ASP A 230 20.15 0.78 4.17
N PRO A 231 20.19 -0.20 3.25
CA PRO A 231 19.02 -0.61 2.49
C PRO A 231 17.80 -0.95 3.37
N TYR A 232 18.01 -1.51 4.55
CA TYR A 232 16.94 -1.91 5.48
C TYR A 232 16.39 -0.71 6.23
N ASP A 233 17.27 0.17 6.72
CA ASP A 233 16.87 1.39 7.43
C ASP A 233 16.11 2.36 6.51
N ASN A 234 16.61 2.62 5.31
CA ASN A 234 15.96 3.49 4.33
C ASN A 234 14.60 2.90 3.87
N TYR A 235 14.51 1.58 3.70
CA TYR A 235 13.22 0.95 3.42
C TYR A 235 12.24 1.10 4.58
N ALA A 236 12.69 0.87 5.82
CA ALA A 236 11.88 1.01 7.02
C ALA A 236 11.34 2.44 7.18
N GLN A 237 12.22 3.45 7.00
CA GLN A 237 11.83 4.86 7.00
C GLN A 237 10.77 5.15 5.92
N SER A 238 10.93 4.61 4.70
CA SER A 238 9.93 4.80 3.63
C SER A 238 8.55 4.22 3.96
N LYS A 239 8.51 3.08 4.67
CA LYS A 239 7.24 2.44 5.07
C LYS A 239 6.63 3.08 6.32
N LEU A 240 7.46 3.61 7.22
CA LEU A 240 7.00 4.47 8.32
C LEU A 240 6.40 5.77 7.78
N ALA A 241 7.02 6.39 6.77
CA ALA A 241 6.52 7.60 6.12
C ALA A 241 5.13 7.39 5.50
N ASN A 242 4.90 6.26 4.81
CA ASN A 242 3.57 5.91 4.31
C ASN A 242 2.51 5.79 5.43
N MET A 243 2.91 5.27 6.60
CA MET A 243 2.01 5.14 7.74
C MET A 243 1.69 6.51 8.35
N LEU A 244 2.71 7.33 8.65
CA LEU A 244 2.56 8.69 9.15
C LEU A 244 1.68 9.55 8.24
N HIS A 245 1.92 9.47 6.92
CA HIS A 245 1.13 10.22 5.94
C HIS A 245 -0.34 9.80 5.94
N ALA A 246 -0.66 8.51 6.09
CA ALA A 246 -2.04 8.08 6.17
C ALA A 246 -2.75 8.62 7.42
N TYR A 247 -2.07 8.64 8.57
CA TYR A 247 -2.60 9.22 9.81
C TYR A 247 -2.82 10.73 9.67
N TYR A 248 -1.87 11.43 9.04
CA TYR A 248 -2.04 12.83 8.68
C TYR A 248 -3.26 13.03 7.77
N LEU A 249 -3.37 12.28 6.67
CA LEU A 249 -4.50 12.36 5.73
C LEU A 249 -5.83 12.09 6.40
N ASN A 250 -5.90 11.09 7.28
CA ASN A 250 -7.11 10.77 8.02
C ASN A 250 -7.60 12.00 8.80
N SER A 251 -6.70 12.67 9.53
CA SER A 251 -7.04 13.88 10.29
C SER A 251 -7.54 15.05 9.44
N LYS A 252 -7.17 15.12 8.15
CA LYS A 252 -7.53 16.22 7.25
C LYS A 252 -8.76 15.92 6.40
N LEU A 253 -8.98 14.66 6.04
CA LEU A 253 -9.99 14.27 5.06
C LEU A 253 -11.28 13.70 5.67
N THR A 254 -11.37 13.55 7.00
CA THR A 254 -12.61 13.12 7.68
C THR A 254 -13.81 13.98 7.28
N SER A 255 -13.63 15.31 7.16
CA SER A 255 -14.71 16.24 6.78
C SER A 255 -15.19 16.08 5.33
N ARG A 256 -14.43 15.35 4.49
CA ARG A 256 -14.71 15.10 3.07
C ARG A 256 -15.25 13.69 2.80
N ASN A 257 -15.63 12.96 3.85
CA ASN A 257 -16.10 11.58 3.76
C ASN A 257 -15.12 10.64 3.02
N VAL A 258 -13.83 10.86 3.24
CA VAL A 258 -12.76 10.02 2.68
C VAL A 258 -12.22 9.12 3.79
N THR A 259 -12.25 7.82 3.53
CA THR A 259 -11.71 6.80 4.44
C THR A 259 -10.26 6.50 4.08
N VAL A 260 -9.34 6.53 5.05
CA VAL A 260 -7.90 6.28 4.82
C VAL A 260 -7.45 5.01 5.52
N TYR A 261 -6.77 4.12 4.80
CA TYR A 261 -6.21 2.87 5.32
C TYR A 261 -4.69 2.83 5.14
N THR A 262 -4.02 2.16 6.07
CA THR A 262 -2.68 1.60 5.86
C THR A 262 -2.74 0.09 5.94
N VAL A 263 -2.12 -0.59 5.00
CA VAL A 263 -2.24 -2.04 4.86
C VAL A 263 -0.87 -2.68 4.77
N HIS A 264 -0.63 -3.65 5.65
CA HIS A 264 0.45 -4.63 5.50
C HIS A 264 -0.11 -5.91 4.85
N PRO A 265 0.37 -6.28 3.65
CA PRO A 265 -0.16 -7.43 2.92
C PRO A 265 0.31 -8.79 3.47
N GLY A 266 1.28 -8.80 4.39
CA GLY A 266 1.93 -10.02 4.83
C GLY A 266 3.26 -10.28 4.13
N ALA A 267 3.88 -11.41 4.46
CA ALA A 267 5.00 -11.95 3.69
C ALA A 267 4.47 -12.64 2.41
N VAL A 268 4.50 -11.92 1.28
CA VAL A 268 3.93 -12.36 0.00
C VAL A 268 5.04 -12.63 -1.01
N SER A 269 4.96 -13.75 -1.74
CA SER A 269 5.85 -13.99 -2.87
C SER A 269 5.53 -13.01 -4.00
N THR A 270 6.39 -12.01 -4.18
CA THR A 270 6.26 -10.98 -5.21
C THR A 270 7.62 -10.70 -5.85
N ASN A 271 7.63 -9.92 -6.93
CA ASN A 271 8.87 -9.46 -7.56
C ASN A 271 9.56 -8.32 -6.79
N LEU A 272 9.14 -7.98 -5.57
CA LEU A 272 9.64 -6.82 -4.83
C LEU A 272 11.14 -6.93 -4.48
N THR A 273 11.68 -8.15 -4.41
CA THR A 273 13.08 -8.45 -4.08
C THR A 273 14.06 -8.29 -5.24
N HIS A 274 13.60 -8.12 -6.48
CA HIS A 274 14.44 -8.23 -7.69
C HIS A 274 15.63 -7.25 -7.76
N MET A 275 15.56 -6.12 -7.05
CA MET A 275 16.64 -5.14 -7.01
C MET A 275 17.68 -5.40 -5.91
N ASN A 276 17.39 -6.34 -5.00
CA ASN A 276 18.35 -6.81 -4.00
C ASN A 276 18.81 -8.23 -4.41
N LYS A 277 20.00 -8.32 -5.00
CA LYS A 277 20.54 -9.59 -5.52
C LYS A 277 20.57 -10.72 -4.48
N SER A 278 20.84 -10.39 -3.21
CA SER A 278 20.84 -11.37 -2.14
C SER A 278 19.45 -11.92 -1.88
N LEU A 279 18.44 -11.05 -1.73
CA LEU A 279 17.06 -11.48 -1.51
C LEU A 279 16.48 -12.19 -2.73
N ASP A 280 16.80 -11.72 -3.94
CA ASP A 280 16.33 -12.33 -5.18
C ASP A 280 16.85 -13.76 -5.35
N SER A 281 18.09 -14.03 -4.96
CA SER A 281 18.67 -15.38 -4.97
C SER A 281 17.97 -16.37 -4.02
N MET A 282 17.25 -15.87 -3.00
CA MET A 282 16.54 -16.69 -2.01
C MET A 282 15.07 -16.94 -2.36
N LYS A 283 14.53 -16.31 -3.41
CA LYS A 283 13.10 -16.30 -3.73
C LYS A 283 12.49 -17.69 -3.84
N GLY A 284 13.07 -18.57 -4.67
CA GLY A 284 12.56 -19.93 -4.87
C GLY A 284 12.62 -20.85 -3.63
N VAL A 285 13.47 -20.52 -2.65
CA VAL A 285 13.56 -21.27 -1.38
C VAL A 285 12.52 -20.76 -0.38
N MET A 286 12.26 -19.45 -0.35
CA MET A 286 11.31 -18.84 0.58
C MET A 286 9.86 -18.92 0.11
N ASP A 287 9.60 -18.98 -1.20
CA ASP A 287 8.26 -18.98 -1.79
C ASP A 287 7.24 -19.94 -1.14
N PRO A 288 7.59 -21.19 -0.78
CA PRO A 288 6.65 -22.10 -0.09
C PRO A 288 6.23 -21.62 1.31
N LEU A 289 7.01 -20.75 1.95
CA LEU A 289 6.76 -20.18 3.27
C LEU A 289 5.94 -18.88 3.21
N LEU A 290 5.78 -18.30 2.02
CA LEU A 290 5.09 -17.05 1.78
C LEU A 290 3.63 -17.26 1.35
N LYS A 291 2.85 -16.19 1.42
CA LYS A 291 1.51 -16.12 0.82
C LYS A 291 1.59 -16.06 -0.70
N THR A 292 0.57 -16.60 -1.35
CA THR A 292 0.31 -16.30 -2.77
C THR A 292 -0.06 -14.82 -2.92
N ALA A 293 0.03 -14.29 -4.14
CA ALA A 293 -0.38 -12.91 -4.42
C ALA A 293 -1.86 -12.68 -4.04
N GLU A 294 -2.74 -13.66 -4.31
CA GLU A 294 -4.16 -13.64 -3.93
C GLU A 294 -4.35 -13.55 -2.42
N ALA A 295 -3.72 -14.43 -1.64
CA ALA A 295 -3.80 -14.35 -0.18
C ALA A 295 -3.21 -13.05 0.37
N GLY A 296 -2.18 -12.50 -0.29
CA GLY A 296 -1.60 -11.19 0.03
C GLY A 296 -2.55 -10.01 -0.19
N THR A 297 -3.59 -10.16 -1.02
CA THR A 297 -4.58 -9.10 -1.28
C THR A 297 -5.78 -9.10 -0.35
N PHE A 298 -5.93 -10.09 0.55
CA PHE A 298 -7.11 -10.19 1.42
C PHE A 298 -7.37 -8.89 2.19
N THR A 299 -6.35 -8.35 2.87
CA THR A 299 -6.49 -7.09 3.62
C THR A 299 -6.81 -5.92 2.69
N THR A 300 -6.06 -5.75 1.59
CA THR A 300 -6.25 -4.65 0.65
C THR A 300 -7.65 -4.65 0.03
N LEU A 301 -8.13 -5.81 -0.45
CA LEU A 301 -9.41 -5.94 -1.10
C LEU A 301 -10.58 -5.85 -0.11
N ARG A 302 -10.41 -6.27 1.15
CA ARG A 302 -11.41 -5.98 2.19
C ARG A 302 -11.55 -4.48 2.41
N CYS A 303 -10.45 -3.77 2.64
CA CYS A 303 -10.47 -2.31 2.80
C CYS A 303 -11.07 -1.60 1.58
N ALA A 304 -10.77 -2.09 0.37
CA ALA A 304 -11.29 -1.53 -0.87
C ALA A 304 -12.80 -1.77 -1.05
N LEU A 305 -13.24 -3.03 -0.94
CA LEU A 305 -14.57 -3.48 -1.39
C LEU A 305 -15.66 -3.45 -0.31
N LEU A 306 -15.30 -3.47 0.97
CA LEU A 306 -16.26 -3.48 2.09
C LEU A 306 -16.40 -2.08 2.71
N PRO A 307 -17.54 -1.72 3.32
CA PRO A 307 -17.63 -0.48 4.10
C PRO A 307 -16.59 -0.46 5.23
N PRO A 308 -16.10 0.72 5.65
CA PRO A 308 -15.29 0.82 6.86
C PRO A 308 -16.03 0.22 8.06
N PRO A 309 -15.35 -0.50 8.96
CA PRO A 309 -15.98 -0.93 10.20
C PRO A 309 -16.37 0.29 11.04
N ALA A 310 -17.42 0.17 11.87
CA ALA A 310 -17.94 1.29 12.65
C ALA A 310 -16.89 1.97 13.58
N ASN A 311 -15.79 1.27 13.88
CA ASN A 311 -14.68 1.72 14.72
C ASN A 311 -13.38 1.98 13.94
N HIS A 312 -13.45 2.18 12.62
CA HIS A 312 -12.31 2.34 11.71
C HIS A 312 -11.29 3.39 12.18
N GLU A 313 -11.71 4.44 12.88
CA GLU A 313 -10.84 5.53 13.34
C GLU A 313 -10.52 5.48 14.85
N THR A 314 -11.29 4.73 15.64
CA THR A 314 -11.15 4.77 17.11
C THR A 314 -10.08 3.81 17.64
N HIS A 315 -9.69 2.81 16.86
CA HIS A 315 -8.67 1.83 17.25
C HIS A 315 -7.37 1.98 16.47
N SER A 316 -7.45 1.89 15.14
CA SER A 316 -6.31 2.00 14.24
C SER A 316 -6.78 2.00 12.80
N ILE A 317 -6.14 2.79 11.94
CA ILE A 317 -6.29 2.70 10.49
C ILE A 317 -5.21 1.81 9.84
N TYR A 318 -4.36 1.15 10.65
CA TYR A 318 -3.39 0.15 10.22
C TYR A 318 -3.97 -1.26 10.29
N TYR A 319 -3.96 -1.96 9.16
CA TYR A 319 -4.54 -3.27 9.00
C TYR A 319 -3.48 -4.31 8.59
N ALA A 320 -3.55 -5.47 9.23
CA ALA A 320 -2.72 -6.64 8.94
C ALA A 320 -3.58 -7.90 9.10
N GLU A 321 -3.39 -8.88 8.20
CA GLU A 321 -4.21 -10.11 8.17
C GLU A 321 -5.71 -9.80 8.27
N GLU A 322 -6.22 -8.85 7.46
CA GLU A 322 -7.64 -8.47 7.42
C GLU A 322 -8.20 -7.73 8.64
N ASN A 323 -7.40 -7.57 9.70
CA ASN A 323 -7.84 -7.01 10.98
C ASN A 323 -7.13 -5.68 11.30
N PRO A 324 -7.77 -4.76 12.04
CA PRO A 324 -7.07 -3.63 12.65
C PRO A 324 -5.92 -4.13 13.54
N PHE A 325 -4.81 -3.40 13.54
CA PHE A 325 -3.60 -3.73 14.29
C PHE A 325 -2.98 -2.45 14.86
N ALA A 326 -2.30 -2.54 16.01
CA ALA A 326 -1.58 -1.40 16.58
C ALA A 326 -0.60 -0.77 15.57
N ALA A 327 -0.75 0.53 15.32
CA ALA A 327 0.15 1.28 14.47
C ALA A 327 1.49 1.58 15.15
N HIS A 328 2.44 2.11 14.39
CA HIS A 328 3.71 2.58 14.93
C HIS A 328 3.48 3.72 15.92
N VAL A 329 4.23 3.78 17.02
CA VAL A 329 4.05 4.79 18.08
C VAL A 329 4.19 6.23 17.55
N CYS A 330 5.04 6.45 16.55
CA CYS A 330 5.17 7.76 15.89
C CYS A 330 3.88 8.24 15.22
N CYS A 331 2.94 7.35 14.89
CA CYS A 331 1.64 7.75 14.33
C CYS A 331 0.69 8.30 15.40
N LEU A 332 1.04 8.14 16.68
CA LEU A 332 0.32 8.70 17.82
C LEU A 332 0.88 10.07 18.25
N ASP A 333 2.00 10.50 17.66
CA ASP A 333 2.64 11.79 17.88
C ASP A 333 2.54 12.65 16.61
N ASN A 334 1.80 13.76 16.70
CA ASN A 334 1.60 14.66 15.57
C ASN A 334 2.91 15.31 15.11
N ASN A 335 3.91 15.49 15.98
CA ASN A 335 5.16 16.14 15.60
C ASN A 335 5.91 15.39 14.50
N SER A 336 5.96 14.05 14.58
CA SER A 336 6.61 13.22 13.57
C SER A 336 5.89 13.31 12.22
N ALA A 337 4.56 13.35 12.24
CA ALA A 337 3.77 13.50 11.01
C ALA A 337 3.97 14.90 10.39
N ASP A 338 3.93 15.95 11.18
CA ASP A 338 4.12 17.32 10.71
C ASP A 338 5.54 17.55 10.16
N GLU A 339 6.57 17.03 10.84
CA GLU A 339 7.97 17.06 10.37
C GLU A 339 8.10 16.41 8.98
N LEU A 340 7.58 15.18 8.83
CA LEU A 340 7.60 14.45 7.57
C LEU A 340 6.87 15.21 6.45
N ILE A 341 5.68 15.73 6.73
CA ILE A 341 4.83 16.37 5.73
C ILE A 341 5.42 17.71 5.29
N ASN A 342 5.99 18.48 6.20
CA ASN A 342 6.67 19.74 5.86
C ASN A 342 7.89 19.46 4.97
N TRP A 343 8.73 18.49 5.36
CA TRP A 343 9.85 18.07 4.53
C TRP A 343 9.41 17.57 3.13
N ALA A 344 8.34 16.78 3.06
CA ALA A 344 7.82 16.28 1.80
C ALA A 344 7.29 17.40 0.89
N LYS A 345 6.59 18.39 1.46
CA LYS A 345 6.14 19.58 0.73
C LYS A 345 7.30 20.36 0.16
N GLU A 346 8.26 20.72 1.00
CA GLU A 346 9.47 21.45 0.59
C GLU A 346 10.24 20.69 -0.48
N THR A 347 10.35 19.37 -0.35
CA THR A 347 11.03 18.51 -1.33
C THR A 347 10.35 18.57 -2.70
N VAL A 348 9.02 18.50 -2.77
CA VAL A 348 8.27 18.55 -4.04
C VAL A 348 8.30 19.96 -4.64
N GLU A 349 8.10 20.99 -3.82
CA GLU A 349 8.06 22.40 -4.25
C GLU A 349 9.44 22.88 -4.71
N ALA A 350 10.52 22.46 -4.06
CA ALA A 350 11.90 22.76 -4.48
C ALA A 350 12.25 22.19 -5.86
N LYS A 351 11.48 21.20 -6.35
CA LYS A 351 11.61 20.63 -7.71
C LYS A 351 10.67 21.31 -8.72
N GLY A 352 9.94 22.35 -8.31
CA GLY A 352 9.08 23.17 -9.16
C GLY A 352 7.64 22.66 -9.31
N PHE A 353 7.25 21.61 -8.59
CA PHE A 353 5.90 21.06 -8.65
C PHE A 353 4.99 21.72 -7.63
N LYS A 354 3.72 21.90 -8.00
CA LYS A 354 2.70 22.51 -7.13
C LYS A 354 1.90 21.44 -6.41
N LEU A 355 1.74 21.61 -5.11
CA LEU A 355 0.84 20.79 -4.30
C LEU A 355 -0.53 21.48 -4.17
N ASN A 356 -1.59 20.68 -4.24
CA ASN A 356 -2.89 21.16 -3.79
C ASN A 356 -2.91 21.15 -2.26
N THR A 357 -3.37 22.24 -1.66
CA THR A 357 -3.57 22.31 -0.21
C THR A 357 -4.63 21.31 0.23
N ILE A 358 -4.26 20.45 1.18
CA ILE A 358 -5.12 19.44 1.83
C ILE A 358 -5.93 20.10 2.93
#